data_AF-A0A9E2NZM9-F1
#
_entry.id   AF-A0A9E2NZM9-F1
#
_cell.length_a   1.000
_cell.length_b   1.000
_cell.length_c   1.000
_cell.angle_alpha   90.00
_cell.angle_beta   90.00
_cell.angle_gamma   90.00
#
_symmetry.space_group_name_H-M   'P 1'
#
loop_
_entity.id
_entity.type
_entity.pdbx_description
1 polymer ?
#
loop_
_entity_poly.entity_id
_entity_poly.type
_entity_poly.pdbx_seq_one_letter_code
_entity_poly.pdbx_strand_id
1 'polypeptide(L)' 'MSKWSEELQETTRMEVFPGAIMKDEDHNYGIFFEINGNVVIKGIVPGSGLMPKASDEILATFGSVMEMVEAGWVMD' A
#
# COMPACT_ATOMS: atom_id res chain seq x y z
N MET A 1 4.74 6.56 16.15
CA MET A 1 5.97 6.12 15.46
C MET A 1 5.64 4.79 14.83
N SER A 2 5.97 4.62 13.54
CA SER A 2 5.67 3.37 12.85
C SER A 2 6.39 2.20 13.51
N LYS A 3 5.75 1.03 13.51
CA LYS A 3 6.33 -0.24 13.98
C LYS A 3 7.31 -0.86 12.97
N TRP A 4 7.35 -0.35 11.74
CA TRP A 4 8.24 -0.85 10.69
C TRP A 4 9.67 -0.37 10.86
N SER A 5 10.65 -1.18 10.43
CA SER A 5 12.05 -0.74 10.41
C SER A 5 12.25 0.45 9.47
N GLU A 6 13.23 1.29 9.77
CA GLU A 6 13.58 2.44 8.92
C GLU A 6 13.94 1.99 7.50
N GLU A 7 14.69 0.90 7.37
CA GLU A 7 15.07 0.31 6.08
C GLU A 7 13.86 -0.09 5.23
N LEU A 8 12.81 -0.67 5.83
CA LEU A 8 11.61 -1.07 5.11
C LEU A 8 10.80 0.16 4.65
N GLN A 9 10.72 1.17 5.52
CA GLN A 9 10.07 2.44 5.18
C GLN A 9 10.81 3.15 4.03
N GLU A 10 12.14 3.18 4.06
CA GLU A 10 12.96 3.78 3.01
C GLU A 10 12.85 3.01 1.69
N THR A 11 12.95 1.68 1.74
CA THR A 11 12.77 0.83 0.55
C THR A 11 11.39 1.03 -0.06
N THR A 12 10.34 1.10 0.76
CA THR A 12 8.98 1.42 0.28
C THR A 12 8.94 2.76 -0.44
N ARG A 13 9.53 3.81 0.13
CA ARG A 13 9.53 5.16 -0.47
C ARG A 13 10.22 5.22 -1.83
N MET A 14 11.26 4.40 -2.03
CA MET A 14 12.08 4.42 -3.24
C MET A 14 11.56 3.49 -4.33
N GLU A 15 11.02 2.34 -3.95
CA GLU A 15 10.79 1.22 -4.87
C GLU A 15 9.29 0.90 -5.09
N VAL A 16 8.35 1.58 -4.40
CA VAL A 16 6.91 1.32 -4.59
C VAL A 16 6.46 1.63 -6.02
N PHE A 17 5.61 0.77 -6.56
CA PHE A 17 5.09 0.88 -7.93
C PHE A 17 3.59 0.51 -8.00
N PRO A 18 2.83 1.04 -8.97
CA PRO A 18 1.43 0.65 -9.21
C PRO A 18 1.27 -0.86 -9.37
N GLY A 19 0.44 -1.48 -8.52
CA GLY A 19 0.24 -2.92 -8.44
C GLY A 19 1.03 -3.61 -7.33
N ALA A 20 1.92 -2.91 -6.63
CA ALA A 20 2.61 -3.45 -5.46
C ALA A 20 1.61 -3.84 -4.36
N ILE A 21 1.91 -4.94 -3.66
CA ILE A 21 1.14 -5.37 -2.49
C ILE A 21 1.63 -4.55 -1.31
N MET A 22 0.67 -3.98 -0.60
CA MET A 22 0.89 -3.14 0.55
C MET A 22 0.28 -3.76 1.78
N LYS A 23 0.90 -3.49 2.92
CA LYS A 23 0.45 -3.94 4.23
C LYS A 23 0.56 -2.80 5.24
N ASP A 24 -0.45 -2.68 6.10
CA ASP A 24 -0.41 -1.78 7.25
C ASP A 24 -0.03 -2.50 8.55
N GLU A 25 0.12 -1.73 9.63
CA GLU A 25 0.52 -2.24 10.94
C GLU A 25 -0.52 -3.19 11.57
N ASP A 26 -1.78 -3.07 11.15
CA ASP A 26 -2.90 -3.90 11.61
C ASP A 26 -3.09 -5.16 10.74
N HIS A 27 -2.16 -5.42 9.82
CA HIS A 27 -2.17 -6.56 8.90
C HIS A 27 -3.34 -6.53 7.92
N ASN A 28 -3.81 -5.34 7.56
CA ASN A 28 -4.66 -5.15 6.39
C ASN A 28 -3.78 -5.14 5.14
N TYR A 29 -4.29 -5.72 4.06
CA TYR A 29 -3.58 -5.86 2.80
C TYR A 29 -4.32 -5.13 1.69
N GLY A 30 -3.55 -4.48 0.83
CA GLY A 30 -4.09 -3.77 -0.32
C GLY A 30 -3.11 -3.72 -1.48
N ILE A 31 -3.53 -3.07 -2.55
CA ILE A 31 -2.74 -2.88 -3.76
C ILE A 31 -2.56 -1.39 -3.98
N PHE A 32 -1.31 -0.98 -4.17
CA PHE A 32 -0.93 0.41 -4.42
C PHE A 32 -1.32 0.86 -5.83
N PHE A 33 -1.90 2.05 -5.94
CA PHE A 33 -2.13 2.75 -7.21
C PHE A 33 -1.83 4.23 -7.05
N GLU A 34 -1.44 4.87 -8.15
CA GLU A 34 -1.46 6.32 -8.27
C GLU A 34 -2.63 6.73 -9.17
N ILE A 35 -3.55 7.54 -8.63
CA ILE A 35 -4.75 8.00 -9.34
C ILE A 35 -4.86 9.50 -9.17
N ASN A 36 -4.78 10.25 -10.28
CA ASN A 36 -4.88 11.71 -10.31
C ASN A 36 -3.89 12.41 -9.35
N GLY A 37 -2.68 11.86 -9.20
CA GLY A 37 -1.65 12.40 -8.31
C GLY A 37 -1.81 12.03 -6.83
N ASN A 38 -2.82 11.24 -6.47
CA ASN A 38 -2.97 10.69 -5.12
C ASN A 38 -2.53 9.22 -5.08
N VAL A 39 -2.03 8.81 -3.94
CA VAL A 39 -1.80 7.39 -3.62
C VAL A 39 -3.11 6.78 -3.15
N VAL A 40 -3.50 5.67 -3.73
CA VAL A 40 -4.73 4.94 -3.40
C VAL A 40 -4.37 3.48 -3.10
N ILE A 41 -4.78 3.01 -1.93
CA ILE A 41 -4.68 1.59 -1.57
C ILE A 41 -6.02 0.95 -1.79
N LYS A 42 -6.10 0.04 -2.75
CA LYS A 42 -7.33 -0.73 -3.03
C LYS A 42 -7.30 -2.07 -2.31
N GLY A 43 -8.46 -2.54 -1.83
CA GLY A 43 -8.56 -3.86 -1.21
C GLY A 43 -8.27 -4.98 -2.21
N ILE A 44 -7.99 -6.19 -1.72
CA ILE A 44 -7.73 -7.37 -2.57
C ILE A 44 -9.01 -8.21 -2.67
N VAL A 45 -9.37 -8.63 -3.89
CA VAL A 45 -10.52 -9.53 -4.12
C VAL A 45 -10.24 -10.90 -3.48
N PRO A 46 -11.08 -11.38 -2.55
CA PRO A 46 -10.89 -12.68 -1.92
C PRO A 46 -10.93 -13.81 -2.96
N GLY A 47 -9.96 -14.72 -2.89
CA GLY A 47 -9.94 -15.91 -3.76
C GLY A 47 -9.61 -15.64 -5.23
N SER A 48 -8.95 -14.52 -5.57
CA SER A 48 -8.61 -14.14 -6.95
C SER A 48 -7.58 -15.03 -7.67
N GLY A 49 -7.33 -16.24 -7.20
CA GLY A 49 -6.37 -17.19 -7.78
C GLY A 49 -4.93 -16.90 -7.38
N LEU A 50 -3.97 -17.27 -8.23
CA LEU A 50 -2.53 -17.14 -7.96
C LEU A 50 -2.02 -15.70 -7.95
N MET A 51 -2.78 -14.74 -8.51
CA MET A 51 -2.40 -13.34 -8.55
C MET A 51 -3.43 -12.49 -7.78
N PRO A 52 -2.96 -11.62 -6.85
CA PRO A 52 -3.83 -10.67 -6.18
C PRO A 52 -4.48 -9.74 -7.20
N LYS A 53 -5.80 -9.57 -7.11
CA LYS A 53 -6.54 -8.61 -7.94
C LYS A 53 -7.08 -7.49 -7.07
N ALA A 54 -6.94 -6.25 -7.52
CA ALA A 54 -7.54 -5.11 -6.85
C ALA A 54 -9.07 -5.20 -6.93
N SER A 55 -9.71 -4.99 -5.79
CA SER A 55 -11.15 -4.76 -5.68
C SER A 55 -11.47 -3.30 -5.98
N ASP A 56 -12.76 -2.97 -6.09
CA ASP A 56 -13.22 -1.58 -6.21
C ASP A 56 -13.24 -0.84 -4.85
N GLU A 57 -13.01 -1.56 -3.74
CA GLU A 57 -12.92 -0.98 -2.40
C GLU A 57 -11.62 -0.19 -2.24
N ILE A 58 -11.73 1.05 -1.75
CA ILE A 58 -10.59 1.88 -1.37
C ILE A 58 -10.42 1.76 0.14
N LEU A 59 -9.29 1.21 0.57
CA LEU A 59 -8.93 1.07 1.98
C LEU A 59 -8.33 2.37 2.53
N ALA A 60 -7.50 3.04 1.72
CA ALA A 60 -6.86 4.29 2.12
C ALA A 60 -6.53 5.18 0.92
N THR A 61 -6.38 6.47 1.18
CA THR A 61 -5.95 7.47 0.19
C THR A 61 -5.03 8.47 0.86
N PHE A 62 -3.93 8.81 0.19
CA PHE A 62 -2.91 9.73 0.69
C PHE A 62 -2.49 10.72 -0.40
N GLY A 63 -2.02 11.89 0.01
CA GLY A 63 -1.51 12.90 -0.92
C GLY A 63 -0.13 12.55 -1.50
N SER A 64 0.60 11.63 -0.86
CA SER A 64 1.93 11.19 -1.32
C SER A 64 2.33 9.83 -0.75
N VAL A 65 3.38 9.24 -1.31
CA VAL A 65 4.04 8.04 -0.79
C VAL A 65 4.62 8.28 0.61
N MET A 66 5.08 9.50 0.91
CA MET A 66 5.60 9.83 2.25
C MET A 66 4.49 9.73 3.30
N GLU A 67 3.34 10.36 3.04
CA GLU A 67 2.18 10.31 3.93
C GLU A 67 1.67 8.86 4.13
N MET A 68 1.65 8.06 3.06
CA MET A 68 1.28 6.65 3.12
C MET A 68 2.19 5.87 4.09
N VAL A 69 3.51 6.04 3.98
CA VAL A 69 4.48 5.35 4.84
C VAL A 69 4.40 5.86 6.28
N GLU A 70 4.20 7.17 6.49
CA GLU A 70 3.98 7.74 7.82
C GLU A 70 2.69 7.22 8.48
N ALA A 71 1.67 6.93 7.68
CA ALA A 71 0.43 6.28 8.12
C ALA A 71 0.59 4.78 8.39
N GLY A 72 1.79 4.21 8.16
CA GLY A 72 2.11 2.83 8.51
C GLY A 72 1.92 1.82 7.38
N TRP A 73 1.67 2.26 6.15
CA TRP A 73 1.60 1.37 4.98
C TRP A 73 2.97 1.18 4.34
N VAL A 74 3.40 -0.07 4.20
CA VAL A 74 4.66 -0.48 3.57
C VAL A 74 4.43 -1.55 2.51
N MET A 75 5.40 -1.77 1.61
CA MET A 75 5.35 -2.93 0.73
C MET A 75 5.48 -4.22 1.56
N ASP A 76 4.69 -5.24 1.22
CA ASP A 76 4.76 -6.59 1.82
C ASP A 76 5.75 -7.51 1.07
#